data_AF-A0A258LU11-F1
#
_entry.id   AF-A0A258LU11-F1
#
_cell.length_a   1.000
_cell.length_b   1.000
_cell.length_c   1.000
_cell.angle_alpha   90.00
_cell.angle_beta   90.00
_cell.angle_gamma   90.00
#
_symmetry.space_group_name_H-M   'P 1'
#
loop_
_entity.id
_entity.type
_entity.pdbx_description
1 polymer ?
#
loop_
_entity_poly.entity_id
_entity_poly.type
_entity_poly.pdbx_seq_one_letter_code
_entity_poly.pdbx_strand_id
1 'polypeptide(L)'
;DYADVLAANANGNFAGKPQQLINKALALDPNNLLALWLSGTAAFNAQNYKAAVQSWEKLEKQLPPETDEARAIAGSIAEARSKGGLVPATAPAINNRGVSGRVGISSALQSKVKAGDTLMVIARKPGERMPVAVLKTPVTTFPVSFVLNDALAMSPNALISQLPEVSVEVRISKTGMAMPESGDLISSAQTIKVGTTDARLMVDQVRP
;
A
#
# COMPACT_ATOMS: atom_id res chain seq x y z
N ASP A 1 -33.66 -2.49 4.78
CA ASP A 1 -34.41 -1.44 4.05
C ASP A 1 -33.66 -0.23 3.49
N TYR A 2 -32.48 0.19 3.98
CA TYR A 2 -31.61 1.07 3.15
C TYR A 2 -30.77 0.21 2.21
N ALA A 3 -30.12 -0.84 2.75
CA ALA A 3 -29.34 -1.85 2.04
C ALA A 3 -30.10 -2.55 0.89
N ASP A 4 -31.38 -2.86 1.09
CA ASP A 4 -32.21 -3.55 0.10
C ASP A 4 -32.62 -2.64 -1.08
N VAL A 5 -32.75 -1.33 -0.84
CA VAL A 5 -32.90 -0.33 -1.91
C VAL A 5 -31.58 -0.15 -2.69
N LEU A 6 -30.41 -0.39 -2.06
CA LEU A 6 -29.10 -0.35 -2.73
C LEU A 6 -28.95 -1.46 -3.78
N ALA A 7 -29.49 -2.66 -3.51
CA ALA A 7 -29.40 -3.81 -4.43
C ALA A 7 -30.39 -3.70 -5.59
N ALA A 8 -31.54 -3.06 -5.37
CA ALA A 8 -32.64 -3.03 -6.35
C ALA A 8 -32.49 -1.96 -7.43
N ASN A 9 -31.72 -0.88 -7.19
CA ASN A 9 -31.68 0.25 -8.13
C ASN A 9 -30.46 0.20 -9.07
N ALA A 10 -30.44 -0.79 -9.97
CA ALA A 10 -29.38 -0.96 -10.95
C ALA A 10 -29.91 -1.38 -12.34
N ASN A 11 -30.53 -0.44 -13.04
CA ASN A 11 -30.13 -0.23 -14.45
C ASN A 11 -29.06 0.89 -14.57
N GLY A 12 -28.55 1.39 -13.43
CA GLY A 12 -27.24 2.04 -13.28
C GLY A 12 -27.09 3.45 -13.87
N ASN A 13 -28.05 3.97 -14.63
CA ASN A 13 -27.89 5.25 -15.31
C ASN A 13 -28.48 6.43 -14.51
N PHE A 14 -27.60 7.24 -13.92
CA PHE A 14 -27.95 8.46 -13.22
C PHE A 14 -27.83 9.72 -14.09
N ALA A 15 -27.48 9.58 -15.37
CA ALA A 15 -27.29 10.72 -16.27
C ALA A 15 -28.60 11.48 -16.54
N GLY A 16 -28.49 12.79 -16.75
CA GLY A 16 -29.62 13.66 -17.08
C GLY A 16 -30.45 14.05 -15.85
N LYS A 17 -31.76 13.80 -15.91
CA LYS A 17 -32.72 14.26 -14.89
C LYS A 17 -32.44 13.74 -13.47
N PRO A 18 -32.02 12.48 -13.24
CA PRO A 18 -31.66 12.00 -11.91
C PRO A 18 -30.49 12.78 -11.30
N GLN A 19 -29.41 13.02 -12.06
CA GLN A 19 -28.28 13.84 -11.60
C GLN A 19 -28.72 15.27 -11.23
N GLN A 20 -29.61 15.88 -12.00
CA GLN A 20 -30.13 17.22 -11.69
C GLN A 20 -30.89 17.24 -10.35
N LEU A 21 -31.68 16.20 -10.07
CA LEU A 21 -32.41 16.08 -8.80
C LEU A 21 -31.46 15.86 -7.61
N ILE A 22 -30.43 15.02 -7.78
CA ILE A 22 -29.38 14.81 -6.77
C ILE A 22 -28.67 16.15 -6.47
N ASN A 23 -28.28 16.89 -7.51
CA ASN A 23 -27.60 18.18 -7.35
C ASN A 23 -28.50 19.21 -6.65
N LYS A 24 -29.80 19.25 -6.99
CA LYS A 24 -30.76 20.15 -6.33
C LYS A 24 -30.96 19.78 -4.86
N ALA A 25 -31.03 18.49 -4.53
CA ALA A 25 -31.12 18.03 -3.15
C ALA A 25 -29.89 18.45 -2.34
N LEU A 26 -28.68 18.24 -2.88
CA LEU A 26 -27.43 18.66 -2.23
C LEU A 26 -27.26 20.18 -2.14
N ALA A 27 -27.86 20.94 -3.05
CA ALA A 27 -27.87 22.41 -2.98
C ALA A 27 -28.79 22.92 -1.85
N LEU A 28 -29.89 22.23 -1.58
CA LEU A 28 -30.82 22.55 -0.48
C LEU A 28 -30.29 22.07 0.87
N ASP A 29 -29.76 20.85 0.91
CA ASP A 29 -29.16 20.24 2.09
C ASP A 29 -27.86 19.53 1.69
N PRO A 30 -26.70 20.19 1.88
CA PRO A 30 -25.41 19.62 1.54
C PRO A 30 -25.05 18.35 2.31
N ASN A 31 -25.71 18.08 3.44
CA ASN A 31 -25.42 16.95 4.32
C ASN A 31 -26.44 15.82 4.18
N ASN A 32 -27.43 15.96 3.29
CA ASN A 32 -28.46 14.97 3.07
C ASN A 32 -27.86 13.58 2.76
N LEU A 33 -28.07 12.61 3.67
CA LEU A 33 -27.41 11.30 3.60
C LEU A 33 -27.74 10.55 2.30
N LEU A 34 -29.01 10.57 1.89
CA LEU A 34 -29.48 9.90 0.68
C LEU A 34 -28.91 10.58 -0.58
N ALA A 35 -28.89 11.92 -0.63
CA ALA A 35 -28.37 12.64 -1.78
C ALA A 35 -26.84 12.47 -1.91
N LEU A 36 -26.11 12.42 -0.81
CA LEU A 36 -24.68 12.13 -0.79
C LEU A 36 -24.39 10.71 -1.27
N TRP A 37 -25.18 9.74 -0.82
CA TRP A 37 -25.06 8.35 -1.28
C TRP A 37 -25.31 8.24 -2.80
N LEU A 38 -26.43 8.79 -3.29
CA LEU A 38 -26.78 8.78 -4.71
C LEU A 38 -25.76 9.50 -5.58
N SER A 39 -25.24 10.65 -5.11
CA SER A 39 -24.16 11.38 -5.78
C SER A 39 -22.91 10.52 -5.95
N GLY A 40 -22.51 9.81 -4.88
CA GLY A 40 -21.35 8.94 -4.95
C GLY A 40 -21.54 7.77 -5.92
N THR A 41 -22.71 7.13 -5.90
CA THR A 41 -23.05 6.03 -6.81
C THR A 41 -23.11 6.49 -8.27
N ALA A 42 -23.73 7.64 -8.54
CA ALA A 42 -23.79 8.23 -9.87
C ALA A 42 -22.37 8.53 -10.41
N ALA A 43 -21.52 9.13 -9.59
CA ALA A 43 -20.14 9.43 -9.94
C ALA A 43 -19.31 8.15 -10.19
N PHE A 44 -19.49 7.12 -9.37
CA PHE A 44 -18.80 5.84 -9.54
C PHE A 44 -19.16 5.15 -10.86
N ASN A 45 -20.46 5.13 -11.20
CA ASN A 45 -20.95 4.55 -12.45
C ASN A 45 -20.44 5.32 -13.69
N ALA A 46 -20.26 6.64 -13.55
CA ALA A 46 -19.63 7.49 -14.55
C ALA A 46 -18.09 7.40 -14.57
N GLN A 47 -17.50 6.47 -13.80
CA GLN A 47 -16.05 6.31 -13.61
C GLN A 47 -15.33 7.55 -13.05
N ASN A 48 -16.09 8.52 -12.51
CA ASN A 48 -15.55 9.66 -11.79
C ASN A 48 -15.31 9.27 -10.33
N TYR A 49 -14.32 8.41 -10.13
CA TYR A 49 -14.01 7.85 -8.82
C TYR A 49 -13.64 8.90 -7.78
N LYS A 50 -13.06 10.03 -8.20
CA LYS A 50 -12.75 11.15 -7.30
C LYS A 50 -14.00 11.77 -6.70
N ALA A 51 -15.01 12.08 -7.53
CA ALA A 51 -16.27 12.64 -7.04
C ALA A 51 -17.08 11.63 -6.22
N ALA A 52 -16.96 10.34 -6.55
CA ALA A 52 -17.57 9.26 -5.77
C ALA A 52 -17.03 9.24 -4.34
N VAL A 53 -15.70 9.19 -4.19
CA VAL A 53 -15.01 9.22 -2.90
C VAL A 53 -15.40 10.46 -2.09
N GLN A 54 -15.40 11.65 -2.70
CA GLN A 54 -15.76 12.89 -2.00
C GLN A 54 -17.18 12.86 -1.42
N SER A 55 -18.15 12.34 -2.17
CA SER A 55 -19.54 12.27 -1.73
C SER A 55 -19.70 11.26 -0.57
N TRP A 56 -19.08 10.08 -0.70
CA TRP A 56 -19.19 9.02 0.29
C TRP A 56 -18.39 9.29 1.56
N GLU A 57 -17.24 9.98 1.50
CA GLU A 57 -16.51 10.40 2.72
C GLU A 57 -17.32 11.41 3.54
N LYS A 58 -18.06 12.29 2.86
CA LYS A 58 -18.96 13.23 3.54
C LYS A 58 -20.15 12.52 4.18
N LEU A 59 -20.62 11.45 3.57
CA LEU A 59 -21.65 10.57 4.13
C LEU A 59 -21.11 9.79 5.34
N GLU A 60 -19.96 9.14 5.21
CA GLU A 60 -19.31 8.33 6.25
C GLU A 60 -19.12 9.11 7.56
N LYS A 61 -18.69 10.38 7.47
CA LYS A 61 -18.51 11.27 8.65
C LYS A 61 -19.78 11.53 9.46
N GLN A 62 -20.95 11.25 8.89
CA GLN A 62 -22.24 11.46 9.54
C GLN A 62 -22.85 10.17 10.08
N LEU A 63 -22.27 9.01 9.73
CA LEU A 63 -22.72 7.72 10.22
C LEU A 63 -22.04 7.40 11.56
N PRO A 64 -22.74 6.75 12.51
CA PRO A 64 -22.08 6.24 13.70
C PRO A 64 -20.97 5.26 13.29
N PRO A 65 -19.81 5.30 13.96
CA PRO A 65 -18.74 4.34 13.68
C PRO A 65 -19.22 2.92 13.97
N GLU A 66 -18.61 1.94 13.30
CA GLU A 66 -18.82 0.50 13.51
C GLU A 66 -20.22 -0.05 13.14
N THR A 67 -21.09 0.72 12.47
CA THR A 67 -22.35 0.16 11.92
C THR A 67 -22.14 -0.55 10.59
N ASP A 68 -23.10 -1.38 10.18
CA ASP A 68 -23.07 -2.08 8.89
C ASP A 68 -23.07 -1.08 7.72
N GLU A 69 -23.81 0.03 7.85
CA GLU A 69 -23.86 1.09 6.85
C GLU A 69 -22.50 1.79 6.71
N ALA A 70 -21.85 2.13 7.83
CA ALA A 70 -20.52 2.72 7.80
C ALA A 70 -19.51 1.79 7.11
N ARG A 71 -19.57 0.48 7.39
CA ARG A 71 -18.70 -0.52 6.74
C ARG A 71 -18.98 -0.66 5.24
N ALA A 72 -20.24 -0.61 4.82
CA ALA A 72 -20.61 -0.66 3.41
C ALA A 72 -20.08 0.57 2.65
N ILE A 73 -20.25 1.77 3.21
CA ILE A 73 -19.73 3.01 2.62
C ILE A 73 -18.21 3.01 2.56
N ALA A 74 -17.52 2.57 3.62
CA ALA A 74 -16.07 2.42 3.64
C ALA A 74 -15.57 1.47 2.53
N GLY A 75 -16.29 0.35 2.31
CA GLY A 75 -16.01 -0.57 1.22
C GLY A 75 -16.13 0.09 -0.17
N SER A 76 -17.21 0.85 -0.42
CA SER A 76 -17.39 1.59 -1.67
C SER A 76 -16.32 2.66 -1.89
N ILE A 77 -15.90 3.37 -0.84
CA ILE A 77 -14.79 4.34 -0.90
C ILE A 77 -13.48 3.63 -1.26
N ALA A 78 -13.19 2.49 -0.63
CA ALA A 78 -11.97 1.71 -0.91
C ALA A 78 -11.94 1.21 -2.36
N GLU A 79 -13.06 0.70 -2.88
CA GLU A 79 -13.17 0.25 -4.27
C GLU A 79 -12.96 1.42 -5.25
N ALA A 80 -13.62 2.56 -5.02
CA ALA A 80 -13.48 3.75 -5.85
C ALA A 80 -12.04 4.27 -5.88
N ARG A 81 -11.37 4.31 -4.72
CA ARG A 81 -9.96 4.69 -4.64
C ARG A 81 -9.06 3.76 -5.44
N SER A 82 -9.26 2.45 -5.31
CA SER A 82 -8.52 1.43 -6.05
C SER A 82 -8.67 1.62 -7.56
N LYS A 83 -9.91 1.74 -8.06
CA LYS A 83 -10.19 1.95 -9.49
C LYS A 83 -9.71 3.30 -10.01
N GLY A 84 -9.71 4.32 -9.15
CA GLY A 84 -9.30 5.69 -9.49
C GLY A 84 -7.82 6.01 -9.27
N GLY A 85 -7.01 5.06 -8.76
CA GLY A 85 -5.61 5.32 -8.39
C GLY A 85 -5.46 6.42 -7.32
N LEU A 86 -6.46 6.59 -6.45
CA LEU A 86 -6.48 7.64 -5.43
C LEU A 86 -5.80 7.17 -4.15
N VAL A 87 -5.01 8.04 -3.53
CA VAL A 87 -4.42 7.78 -2.22
C VAL A 87 -5.51 7.61 -1.14
N PRO A 88 -5.40 6.62 -0.23
CA PRO A 88 -6.29 6.48 0.92
C PRO A 88 -6.28 7.73 1.82
N ALA A 89 -7.44 8.18 2.32
CA ALA A 89 -7.51 9.33 3.23
C ALA A 89 -6.90 9.05 4.61
N THR A 90 -6.79 7.78 4.97
CA THR A 90 -6.07 7.28 6.16
C THR A 90 -4.75 6.64 5.80
N ALA A 91 -4.16 6.97 4.64
CA ALA A 91 -2.77 6.63 4.38
C ALA A 91 -1.96 7.22 5.54
N PRO A 92 -1.28 6.39 6.34
CA PRO A 92 -0.55 6.89 7.49
C PRO A 92 0.51 7.87 6.98
N ALA A 93 0.72 8.95 7.72
CA ALA A 93 1.77 9.92 7.37
C ALA A 93 3.09 9.17 7.23
N ILE A 94 3.71 9.26 6.04
CA ILE A 94 5.00 8.63 5.75
C ILE A 94 6.01 9.08 6.80
N ASN A 95 6.47 8.13 7.60
CA ASN A 95 7.43 8.36 8.67
C ASN A 95 8.80 7.80 8.28
N ASN A 96 9.87 8.45 8.73
CA ASN A 96 11.24 7.94 8.57
C ASN A 96 11.58 6.81 9.55
N ARG A 97 10.67 6.48 10.49
CA ARG A 97 10.80 5.33 11.39
C ARG A 97 10.83 4.03 10.58
N GLY A 98 11.84 3.20 10.83
CA GLY A 98 12.09 2.00 10.05
C GLY A 98 13.28 1.22 10.57
N VAL A 99 13.99 0.52 9.68
CA VAL A 99 15.23 -0.20 10.01
C VAL A 99 16.36 0.33 9.15
N SER A 100 17.50 0.65 9.74
CA SER A 100 18.72 0.97 9.00
C SER A 100 19.91 0.15 9.48
N GLY A 101 20.94 0.09 8.65
CA GLY A 101 22.13 -0.68 8.96
C GLY A 101 23.09 -0.83 7.80
N ARG A 102 23.86 -1.91 7.82
CA ARG A 102 24.85 -2.27 6.80
C ARG A 102 24.65 -3.69 6.30
N VAL A 103 24.84 -3.87 5.01
CA VAL A 103 24.95 -5.14 4.32
C VAL A 103 26.43 -5.44 4.07
N GLY A 104 26.89 -6.60 4.53
CA GLY A 104 28.16 -7.20 4.15
C GLY A 104 27.97 -8.36 3.17
N ILE A 105 29.09 -8.85 2.65
CA ILE A 105 29.15 -10.08 1.84
C ILE A 105 30.30 -10.95 2.34
N SER A 106 30.07 -12.26 2.39
CA SER A 106 31.08 -13.22 2.81
C SER A 106 32.24 -13.26 1.80
N SER A 107 33.45 -13.52 2.28
CA SER A 107 34.65 -13.60 1.42
C SER A 107 34.50 -14.65 0.29
N ALA A 108 33.80 -15.75 0.57
CA ALA A 108 33.53 -16.81 -0.40
C ALA A 108 32.64 -16.36 -1.58
N LEU A 109 31.84 -15.31 -1.40
CA LEU A 109 30.90 -14.81 -2.42
C LEU A 109 31.35 -13.50 -3.08
N GLN A 110 32.36 -12.81 -2.56
CA GLN A 110 32.84 -11.53 -3.11
C GLN A 110 33.16 -11.61 -4.61
N SER A 111 33.81 -12.68 -5.06
CA SER A 111 34.17 -12.87 -6.47
C SER A 111 32.99 -13.17 -7.40
N LYS A 112 31.80 -13.46 -6.84
CA LYS A 112 30.57 -13.75 -7.62
C LYS A 112 29.74 -12.50 -7.92
N VAL A 113 30.06 -11.38 -7.28
CA VAL A 113 29.41 -10.08 -7.50
C VAL A 113 30.06 -9.38 -8.68
N LYS A 114 29.24 -8.83 -9.57
CA LYS A 114 29.68 -8.07 -10.73
C LYS A 114 29.16 -6.63 -10.66
N ALA A 115 29.90 -5.72 -11.31
CA ALA A 115 29.37 -4.39 -11.58
C ALA A 115 28.09 -4.52 -12.42
N GLY A 116 27.02 -3.86 -11.98
CA GLY A 116 25.69 -3.96 -12.59
C GLY A 116 24.73 -4.92 -11.89
N ASP A 117 25.21 -5.79 -10.99
CA ASP A 117 24.32 -6.55 -10.11
C ASP A 117 23.48 -5.60 -9.26
N THR A 118 22.24 -6.00 -8.92
CA THR A 118 21.31 -5.19 -8.14
C THR A 118 21.20 -5.72 -6.72
N LEU A 119 21.51 -4.88 -5.73
CA LEU A 119 21.26 -5.13 -4.32
C LEU A 119 19.80 -4.80 -3.98
N MET A 120 19.12 -5.76 -3.37
CA MET A 120 17.76 -5.62 -2.87
C MET A 120 17.75 -5.92 -1.38
N VAL A 121 17.31 -4.97 -0.56
CA VAL A 121 17.06 -5.20 0.87
C VAL A 121 15.55 -5.21 1.05
N ILE A 122 15.04 -6.34 1.52
CA ILE A 122 13.61 -6.65 1.50
C ILE A 122 13.14 -6.83 2.94
N ALA A 123 12.21 -5.99 3.39
CA ALA A 123 11.53 -6.15 4.66
C ALA A 123 10.14 -6.76 4.45
N ARG A 124 9.82 -7.78 5.24
CA ARG A 124 8.49 -8.41 5.32
C ARG A 124 8.00 -8.37 6.74
N LYS A 125 6.69 -8.42 6.94
CA LYS A 125 6.15 -8.82 8.25
C LYS A 125 6.55 -10.30 8.48
N PRO A 126 7.02 -10.69 9.67
CA PRO A 126 7.37 -12.08 9.94
C PRO A 126 6.22 -13.04 9.58
N GLY A 127 6.54 -14.09 8.80
CA GLY A 127 5.56 -15.07 8.32
C GLY A 127 4.82 -14.69 7.03
N GLU A 128 4.88 -13.44 6.57
CA GLU A 128 4.24 -13.00 5.34
C GLU A 128 5.18 -13.05 4.13
N ARG A 129 4.62 -13.31 2.94
CA ARG A 129 5.39 -13.37 1.69
C ARG A 129 5.59 -12.00 1.04
N MET A 130 4.59 -11.14 1.14
CA MET A 130 4.60 -9.82 0.52
C MET A 130 5.48 -8.86 1.33
N PRO A 131 6.37 -8.10 0.68
CA PRO A 131 7.20 -7.13 1.38
C PRO A 131 6.43 -5.88 1.76
N VAL A 132 6.81 -5.31 2.91
CA VAL A 132 6.31 -4.02 3.41
C VAL A 132 7.21 -2.87 3.00
N ALA A 133 8.50 -3.12 2.75
CA ALA A 133 9.42 -2.14 2.19
C ALA A 133 10.54 -2.82 1.39
N VAL A 134 10.96 -2.21 0.29
CA VAL A 134 12.05 -2.73 -0.55
C VAL A 134 12.99 -1.61 -0.98
N LEU A 135 14.26 -1.71 -0.58
CA LEU A 135 15.35 -0.93 -1.17
C LEU A 135 15.88 -1.68 -2.39
N LYS A 136 16.03 -0.99 -3.53
CA LYS A 136 16.72 -1.50 -4.72
C LYS A 136 17.81 -0.51 -5.12
N THR A 137 19.05 -0.97 -5.23
CA THR A 137 20.19 -0.13 -5.62
C THR A 137 21.22 -0.97 -6.38
N PRO A 138 21.98 -0.41 -7.33
CA PRO A 138 23.14 -1.09 -7.87
C PRO A 138 24.10 -1.50 -6.75
N VAL A 139 24.73 -2.68 -6.87
CA VAL A 139 25.76 -3.10 -5.92
C VAL A 139 26.95 -2.14 -6.02
N THR A 140 27.40 -1.67 -4.85
CA THR A 140 28.57 -0.81 -4.69
C THR A 140 29.59 -1.52 -3.79
N THR A 141 30.64 -0.81 -3.39
CA THR A 141 31.65 -1.35 -2.48
C THR A 141 31.02 -1.71 -1.13
N PHE A 142 31.24 -2.95 -0.69
CA PHE A 142 30.80 -3.41 0.63
C PHE A 142 31.69 -2.85 1.75
N PRO A 143 31.12 -2.56 2.94
CA PRO A 143 29.72 -2.73 3.31
C PRO A 143 28.81 -1.63 2.74
N VAL A 144 27.62 -2.02 2.28
CA VAL A 144 26.61 -1.07 1.75
C VAL A 144 25.67 -0.65 2.86
N SER A 145 25.45 0.66 3.03
CA SER A 145 24.48 1.16 4.00
C SER A 145 23.06 1.11 3.43
N PHE A 146 22.07 0.81 4.26
CA PHE A 146 20.67 0.75 3.86
C PHE A 146 19.76 1.44 4.88
N VAL A 147 18.62 1.94 4.38
CA VAL A 147 17.49 2.42 5.19
C VAL A 147 16.21 1.86 4.58
N LEU A 148 15.38 1.22 5.40
CA LEU A 148 14.03 0.76 5.06
C LEU A 148 13.05 1.57 5.90
N ASN A 149 12.29 2.45 5.27
CA ASN A 149 11.25 3.27 5.89
C ASN A 149 9.99 3.31 5.00
N ASP A 150 8.99 4.09 5.40
CA ASP A 150 7.70 4.13 4.70
C ASP A 150 7.79 4.67 3.27
N ALA A 151 8.84 5.44 2.93
CA ALA A 151 9.06 5.92 1.57
C ALA A 151 9.39 4.78 0.57
N LEU A 152 9.78 3.61 1.09
CA LEU A 152 10.05 2.41 0.31
C LEU A 152 8.91 1.40 0.37
N ALA A 153 7.74 1.80 0.89
CA ALA A 153 6.58 0.93 1.00
C ALA A 153 5.94 0.64 -0.36
N MET A 154 5.53 -0.62 -0.56
CA MET A 154 4.84 -1.04 -1.79
C MET A 154 3.33 -0.80 -1.75
N SER A 155 2.76 -0.62 -0.55
CA SER A 155 1.34 -0.37 -0.34
C SER A 155 1.16 0.71 0.71
N PRO A 156 0.25 1.68 0.50
CA PRO A 156 -0.03 2.73 1.48
C PRO A 156 -0.67 2.20 2.77
N ASN A 157 -1.21 0.98 2.75
CA ASN A 157 -1.92 0.39 3.89
C ASN A 157 -1.06 -0.57 4.73
N ALA A 158 0.21 -0.80 4.34
CA ALA A 158 1.11 -1.74 4.99
C ALA A 158 2.49 -1.11 5.14
N LEU A 159 2.63 -0.23 6.13
CA LEU A 159 3.84 0.55 6.37
C LEU A 159 4.75 -0.13 7.40
N ILE A 160 6.06 -0.04 7.17
CA ILE A 160 7.07 -0.60 8.09
C ILE A 160 7.05 0.11 9.45
N SER A 161 6.78 1.42 9.48
CA SER A 161 6.75 2.20 10.72
C SER A 161 5.68 1.76 11.72
N GLN A 162 4.66 1.02 11.28
CA GLN A 162 3.56 0.53 12.10
C GLN A 162 3.82 -0.84 12.72
N LEU A 163 4.88 -1.53 12.28
CA LEU A 163 5.21 -2.85 12.78
C LEU A 163 6.10 -2.77 14.03
N PRO A 164 6.02 -3.74 14.95
CA PRO A 164 6.98 -3.86 16.05
C PRO A 164 8.34 -4.37 15.55
N GLU A 165 8.31 -5.26 14.55
CA GLU A 165 9.48 -5.90 13.96
C GLU A 165 9.20 -6.33 12.52
N VAL A 166 10.28 -6.58 11.78
CA VAL A 166 10.27 -7.04 10.40
C VAL A 166 11.28 -8.16 10.19
N SER A 167 10.96 -9.08 9.30
CA SER A 167 11.92 -10.04 8.76
C SER A 167 12.64 -9.40 7.57
N VAL A 168 13.95 -9.22 7.68
CA VAL A 168 14.79 -8.56 6.67
C VAL A 168 15.72 -9.56 6.01
N GLU A 169 15.72 -9.56 4.68
CA GLU A 169 16.56 -10.41 3.83
C GLU A 169 17.24 -9.52 2.79
N VAL A 170 18.47 -9.88 2.43
CA VAL A 170 19.21 -9.26 1.33
C VAL A 170 19.28 -10.21 0.17
N ARG A 171 19.07 -9.70 -1.04
CA ARG A 171 19.33 -10.40 -2.29
C ARG A 171 20.19 -9.56 -3.21
N ILE A 172 21.19 -10.18 -3.83
CA ILE A 172 21.93 -9.63 -4.96
C ILE A 172 21.46 -10.37 -6.21
N SER A 173 20.75 -9.66 -7.07
CA SER A 173 20.21 -10.18 -8.32
C SER A 173 21.13 -9.84 -9.50
N LYS A 174 21.40 -10.84 -10.33
CA LYS A 174 22.21 -10.67 -11.56
C LYS A 174 21.42 -10.05 -12.72
N THR A 175 20.10 -10.18 -12.70
CA THR A 175 19.19 -9.71 -13.75
C THR A 175 18.44 -8.44 -13.36
N GLY A 176 18.40 -8.12 -12.06
CA GLY A 176 17.62 -7.02 -11.50
C GLY A 176 16.12 -7.30 -11.40
N MET A 177 15.68 -8.51 -11.74
CA MET A 177 14.26 -8.88 -11.69
C MET A 177 13.72 -8.93 -10.25
N ALA A 178 12.43 -8.62 -10.09
CA ALA A 178 11.77 -8.66 -8.79
C ALA A 178 11.57 -10.09 -8.27
N MET A 179 11.31 -11.03 -9.19
CA MET A 179 11.22 -12.45 -8.86
C MET A 179 12.62 -12.99 -8.58
N PRO A 180 12.83 -13.76 -7.50
CA PRO A 180 14.14 -14.35 -7.24
C PRO A 180 14.49 -15.44 -8.25
N GLU A 181 15.78 -15.56 -8.57
CA GLU A 181 16.29 -16.55 -9.53
C GLU A 181 17.40 -17.43 -8.93
N SER A 182 17.55 -18.64 -9.47
CA SER A 182 18.67 -19.53 -9.12
C SER A 182 20.00 -18.83 -9.44
N GLY A 183 20.95 -18.91 -8.50
CA GLY A 183 22.24 -18.24 -8.61
C GLY A 183 22.29 -16.81 -8.06
N ASP A 184 21.16 -16.24 -7.64
CA ASP A 184 21.16 -15.00 -6.83
C ASP A 184 21.91 -15.23 -5.52
N LEU A 185 22.59 -14.21 -5.02
CA LEU A 185 23.24 -14.29 -3.70
C LEU A 185 22.28 -13.77 -2.65
N ILE A 186 22.12 -14.48 -1.54
CA ILE A 186 21.14 -14.13 -0.50
C ILE A 186 21.76 -14.13 0.90
N SER A 187 21.13 -13.40 1.81
CA SER A 187 21.33 -13.56 3.25
C SER A 187 20.28 -14.50 3.83
N SER A 188 20.56 -15.07 5.00
CA SER A 188 19.48 -15.56 5.86
C SER A 188 18.57 -14.39 6.26
N ALA A 189 17.28 -14.66 6.44
CA ALA A 189 16.34 -13.67 6.95
C ALA A 189 16.58 -13.45 8.45
N GLN A 190 16.60 -12.19 8.89
CA GLN A 190 16.74 -11.81 10.29
C GLN A 190 15.51 -11.03 10.75
N THR A 191 14.95 -11.39 11.91
CA THR A 191 13.90 -10.59 12.55
C THR A 191 14.52 -9.42 13.31
N ILE A 192 14.14 -8.20 12.94
CA ILE A 192 14.72 -6.95 13.44
C ILE A 192 13.61 -6.04 13.93
N LYS A 193 13.77 -5.47 15.12
CA LYS A 193 12.83 -4.51 15.68
C LYS A 193 12.81 -3.21 14.87
N VAL A 194 11.63 -2.66 14.64
CA VAL A 194 11.48 -1.36 13.97
C VAL A 194 11.99 -0.26 14.89
N GLY A 195 12.95 0.52 14.40
CA GLY A 195 13.72 1.52 15.14
C GLY A 195 15.21 1.17 15.28
N THR A 196 15.64 -0.05 14.95
CA THR A 196 17.06 -0.41 14.90
C THR A 196 17.78 0.40 13.82
N THR A 197 18.92 1.00 14.16
CA THR A 197 19.69 1.88 13.26
C THR A 197 21.03 1.31 12.80
N ASP A 198 21.48 0.20 13.40
CA ASP A 198 22.80 -0.41 13.23
C ASP A 198 22.72 -1.90 12.86
N ALA A 199 21.65 -2.32 12.19
CA ALA A 199 21.46 -3.70 11.76
C ALA A 199 22.63 -4.21 10.89
N ARG A 200 22.98 -5.49 11.04
CA ARG A 200 24.07 -6.12 10.28
C ARG A 200 23.57 -7.35 9.54
N LEU A 201 23.46 -7.23 8.22
CA LEU A 201 23.05 -8.30 7.33
C LEU A 201 24.28 -8.83 6.58
N MET A 202 24.35 -10.13 6.36
CA MET A 202 25.46 -10.77 5.66
C MET A 202 24.92 -11.62 4.52
N VAL A 203 25.34 -11.33 3.29
CA VAL A 203 25.09 -12.19 2.13
C VAL A 203 26.12 -13.33 2.15
N ASP A 204 25.66 -14.55 2.37
CA ASP A 204 26.51 -15.72 2.59
C ASP A 204 26.01 -17.00 1.89
N GLN A 205 24.89 -16.94 1.19
CA GLN A 205 24.29 -18.07 0.49
C GLN A 205 24.11 -17.79 -1.00
N VAL A 206 24.09 -18.87 -1.78
CA VAL A 206 23.67 -18.86 -3.19
C VAL A 206 22.30 -19.52 -3.25
N ARG A 207 21.33 -18.86 -3.88
CA ARG A 207 20.01 -19.44 -4.10
C ARG A 207 20.13 -20.66 -5.02
N PRO A 208 19.59 -21.82 -4.63
CA PRO A 208 19.57 -23.00 -5.49
C PRO A 208 18.72 -22.78 -6.75
#